data_AF-A0A8D2F3K6-F1
#
_entry.id   AF-A0A8D2F3K6-F1
#
_cell.length_a   1.000
_cell.length_b   1.000
_cell.length_c   1.000
_cell.angle_alpha   90.00
_cell.angle_beta   90.00
_cell.angle_gamma   90.00
#
_symmetry.space_group_name_H-M   'P 1'
#
loop_
_entity.id
_entity.type
_entity.pdbx_description
1 polymer ?
#
loop_
_entity_poly.entity_id
_entity_poly.type
_entity_poly.pdbx_seq_one_letter_code
_entity_poly.pdbx_strand_id
1 'polypeptide(L)' 'LTPGHPGSRGMDSVAFEDVAVNFTQEEWALLDSSQKNLYREVMQETCRNLASVEIIWYRDCVKAKKVVSMDKLSAKS' A
#
# COMPACT_ATOMS: atom_id res chain seq x y z
N LEU A 1 -37.58 16.42 -1.31
CA LEU A 1 -36.46 17.16 -0.71
C LEU A 1 -36.24 16.60 0.70
N THR A 2 -35.40 15.57 0.85
CA THR A 2 -35.05 15.04 2.16
C THR A 2 -33.84 15.79 2.72
N PRO A 3 -33.90 16.33 3.95
CA PRO A 3 -32.80 17.09 4.56
C PRO A 3 -31.55 16.24 4.72
N GLY A 4 -30.40 16.85 4.39
CA GLY A 4 -29.09 16.21 4.41
C GLY A 4 -28.74 15.64 5.80
N HIS A 5 -28.38 14.37 5.80
CA HIS A 5 -27.64 13.76 6.89
C HIS A 5 -26.17 14.20 6.76
N PRO A 6 -25.54 14.83 7.76
CA PRO A 6 -24.10 15.01 7.77
C PRO A 6 -23.47 13.67 8.10
N GLY A 7 -23.41 12.80 7.09
CA GLY A 7 -22.70 11.53 7.16
C GLY A 7 -21.23 11.82 7.45
N SER A 8 -20.79 11.33 8.61
CA SER A 8 -19.40 11.23 9.05
C SER A 8 -18.43 11.19 7.88
N ARG A 9 -17.50 12.15 7.82
CA ARG A 9 -16.31 12.08 6.95
C ARG A 9 -15.43 10.92 7.46
N GLY A 10 -15.86 9.69 7.18
CA GLY A 10 -14.97 8.56 7.16
C GLY A 10 -13.91 8.87 6.11
N MET A 11 -12.64 8.68 6.46
CA MET A 11 -11.61 8.59 5.44
C MET A 11 -11.97 7.35 4.62
N ASP A 12 -12.60 7.56 3.46
CA ASP A 12 -12.90 6.48 2.54
C ASP A 12 -11.58 5.79 2.20
N SER A 13 -11.43 4.54 2.64
CA SER A 13 -10.23 3.76 2.38
C SER A 13 -10.22 3.39 0.91
N VAL A 14 -9.21 3.86 0.19
CA VAL A 14 -9.00 3.52 -1.22
C VAL A 14 -8.51 2.07 -1.29
N ALA A 15 -9.27 1.21 -1.97
CA ALA A 15 -8.89 -0.17 -2.21
C ALA A 15 -7.95 -0.25 -3.42
N PHE A 16 -7.22 -1.36 -3.57
CA PHE A 16 -6.31 -1.52 -4.71
C PHE A 16 -7.06 -1.51 -6.04
N GLU A 17 -8.29 -2.05 -6.03
CA GLU A 17 -9.20 -2.09 -7.17
C GLU A 17 -9.62 -0.69 -7.64
N ASP A 18 -9.64 0.31 -6.74
CA ASP A 18 -10.02 1.68 -7.07
C ASP A 18 -8.92 2.42 -7.87
N VAL A 19 -7.69 1.92 -7.82
CA VAL A 19 -6.52 2.52 -8.50
C VAL A 19 -5.91 1.61 -9.57
N ALA A 20 -6.28 0.32 -9.60
CA ALA A 20 -5.75 -0.63 -10.54
C ALA A 20 -6.43 -0.52 -11.91
N VAL A 21 -5.62 -0.54 -12.97
CA VAL A 21 -6.10 -0.68 -14.34
C VAL A 21 -5.86 -2.13 -14.76
N ASN A 22 -6.94 -2.89 -14.92
CA ASN A 22 -6.89 -4.27 -15.37
C ASN A 22 -7.26 -4.36 -16.85
N PHE A 23 -6.38 -4.97 -17.64
CA PHE A 23 -6.64 -5.31 -19.04
C PHE A 23 -6.89 -6.82 -19.16
N THR A 24 -7.86 -7.22 -19.99
CA THR A 24 -7.96 -8.62 -20.44
C THR A 24 -6.83 -8.96 -21.41
N GLN A 25 -6.68 -10.23 -21.78
CA GLN A 25 -5.62 -10.66 -22.69
C GLN A 25 -5.82 -10.08 -24.11
N GLU A 26 -7.07 -9.93 -24.54
CA GLU A 26 -7.46 -9.33 -25.81
C GLU A 26 -7.19 -7.82 -25.80
N GLU A 27 -7.55 -7.12 -24.72
CA GLU A 27 -7.26 -5.70 -24.56
C GLU A 27 -5.77 -5.44 -24.49
N TRP A 28 -5.04 -6.27 -23.75
CA TRP A 28 -3.58 -6.21 -23.67
C TRP A 28 -2.93 -6.39 -25.05
N ALA A 29 -3.43 -7.30 -25.89
CA ALA A 29 -2.89 -7.49 -27.24
C ALA A 29 -3.01 -6.22 -28.10
N LEU A 30 -4.09 -5.46 -27.93
CA LEU A 30 -4.40 -4.23 -28.66
C LEU A 30 -3.65 -2.99 -28.18
N LEU A 31 -3.05 -3.01 -26.98
CA LEU A 31 -2.28 -1.88 -26.47
C LEU A 31 -1.04 -1.59 -27.31
N ASP A 32 -0.77 -0.29 -27.49
CA ASP A 32 0.48 0.17 -28.08
C ASP A 32 1.69 -0.15 -27.18
N SER A 33 2.86 -0.24 -27.79
CA SER A 33 4.12 -0.51 -27.09
C SER A 33 4.39 0.48 -25.95
N SER A 34 4.00 1.76 -26.11
CA SER A 34 4.14 2.79 -25.09
C SER A 34 3.27 2.55 -23.86
N GLN A 35 2.02 2.10 -24.06
CA GLN A 35 1.07 1.79 -22.97
C GLN A 35 1.50 0.55 -22.20
N LYS A 36 1.95 -0.50 -22.91
CA LYS A 36 2.52 -1.71 -22.29
C LYS A 36 3.76 -1.38 -21.46
N ASN A 37 4.61 -0.48 -21.95
CA ASN A 37 5.79 -0.06 -21.21
C ASN A 37 5.41 0.73 -19.96
N LEU A 38 4.48 1.67 -20.08
CA LEU A 38 3.98 2.44 -18.93
C LEU A 38 3.37 1.53 -17.85
N TYR A 39 2.55 0.55 -18.23
CA TYR A 39 2.01 -0.43 -17.29
C TYR A 39 3.11 -1.18 -16.55
N ARG A 40 4.16 -1.63 -17.25
CA ARG A 40 5.31 -2.30 -16.63
C ARG A 40 6.08 -1.39 -15.68
N GLU A 41 6.25 -0.12 -16.01
CA GLU A 41 6.92 0.85 -15.14
C GLU A 41 6.13 1.10 -13.86
N VAL A 42 4.82 1.35 -13.99
CA VAL A 42 3.91 1.57 -12.85
C VAL A 42 3.85 0.33 -11.95
N MET A 43 3.75 -0.87 -12.52
CA MET A 43 3.75 -2.11 -11.74
C MET A 43 5.09 -2.38 -11.06
N GLN A 44 6.21 -2.09 -11.70
CA GLN A 44 7.52 -2.19 -11.05
C GLN A 44 7.66 -1.23 -9.87
N GLU A 45 7.22 0.01 -10.01
CA GLU A 45 7.25 1.00 -8.93
C GLU A 45 6.32 0.59 -7.79
N THR A 46 5.12 0.10 -8.10
CA THR A 46 4.18 -0.43 -7.11
C THR A 46 4.79 -1.58 -6.31
N CYS A 47 5.41 -2.56 -6.98
CA CYS A 47 6.10 -3.67 -6.31
C CYS A 47 7.26 -3.20 -5.41
N ARG A 48 8.07 -2.22 -5.86
CA ARG A 48 9.15 -1.65 -5.05
C ARG A 48 8.62 -0.89 -3.84
N ASN A 49 7.52 -0.16 -4.01
CA ASN A 49 6.87 0.57 -2.92
C ASN A 49 6.32 -0.41 -1.87
N LEU A 50 5.65 -1.48 -2.29
CA LEU A 50 5.19 -2.54 -1.39
C LEU A 50 6.35 -3.20 -0.64
N ALA A 51 7.42 -3.58 -1.34
CA ALA A 51 8.61 -4.16 -0.70
C ALA A 51 9.28 -3.18 0.27
N SER A 52 9.32 -1.88 -0.04
CA SER A 52 9.83 -0.84 0.86
C SER A 52 8.99 -0.73 2.12
N VAL A 53 7.66 -0.71 1.97
CA VAL A 53 6.71 -0.70 3.08
C VAL A 53 6.93 -1.94 3.96
N GLU A 54 7.01 -3.14 3.39
CA GLU A 54 7.31 -4.39 4.11
C GLU A 54 8.66 -4.33 4.87
N ILE A 55 9.71 -3.80 4.25
CA ILE A 55 11.03 -3.64 4.89
C ILE A 55 10.99 -2.64 6.05
N ILE A 56 10.24 -1.55 5.89
CA ILE A 56 10.05 -0.54 6.94
C ILE A 56 9.31 -1.16 8.13
N TRP A 57 8.21 -1.88 7.88
CA TRP A 57 7.47 -2.60 8.92
C TRP A 57 8.35 -3.61 9.66
N TYR A 58 9.16 -4.40 8.94
CA TYR A 58 10.07 -5.35 9.55
C TYR A 58 11.11 -4.65 10.44
N ARG A 59 11.71 -3.56 9.95
CA ARG A 59 12.70 -2.77 10.68
C ARG A 59 12.11 -2.16 11.95
N ASP A 60 10.93 -1.59 11.87
CA ASP A 60 10.30 -0.92 13.01
C ASP A 60 9.76 -1.92 14.04
N CYS A 61 9.28 -3.10 13.61
CA CYS A 61 8.98 -4.21 14.51
C CYS A 61 10.23 -4.70 15.27
N VAL A 62 11.39 -4.79 14.60
CA VAL A 62 12.64 -5.24 15.24
C VAL A 62 13.15 -4.19 16.24
N LYS A 63 13.07 -2.90 15.92
CA LYS A 63 13.41 -1.82 16.87
C LYS A 63 12.48 -1.85 18.09
N ALA A 64 11.17 -2.00 17.90
CA ALA A 64 10.20 -2.05 18.98
C ALA A 64 10.47 -3.23 19.94
N LYS A 65 10.79 -4.42 19.40
CA LYS A 65 11.17 -5.59 20.21
C LYS A 65 12.47 -5.36 21.00
N LYS A 66 13.43 -4.64 20.44
CA LYS A 66 14.71 -4.33 21.12
C LYS A 66 14.52 -3.31 22.26
N VAL A 67 13.71 -2.27 22.06
CA VAL A 67 13.35 -1.29 23.09
C VAL A 67 12.63 -1.97 24.25
N VAL A 68 11.62 -2.79 23.95
CA VAL A 68 10.87 -3.55 24.98
C VAL A 68 11.79 -4.45 25.81
N SER A 69 12.75 -5.14 25.20
CA SER A 69 13.69 -5.99 25.95
C SER A 69 14.61 -5.18 26.88
N MET A 70 15.07 -3.99 26.46
CA MET A 70 15.93 -3.12 27.27
C MET A 70 15.15 -2.50 28.45
N ASP A 71 13.90 -2.07 28.22
CA ASP A 71 13.02 -1.56 29.28
C ASP A 71 12.68 -2.66 30.30
N LYS A 72 12.50 -3.90 29.85
CA LYS A 72 12.27 -5.07 30.74
C LYS A 72 13.50 -5.41 31.59
N LEU A 73 14.71 -5.20 31.08
CA LEU A 73 15.96 -5.37 31.84
C LEU A 73 16.13 -4.24 32.87
N SER A 74 15.77 -3.01 32.52
CA SER A 74 15.83 -1.85 33.43
C SER A 74 14.76 -1.87 34.52
N ALA A 75 13.59 -2.45 34.28
CA ALA A 75 12.51 -2.55 35.27
C ALA A 75 12.71 -3.69 36.28
N LYS A 76 13.81 -4.47 36.17
CA LYS A 76 14.11 -5.62 37.03
C LYS A 76 15.36 -5.46 37.90
N SER A 77 15.99 -4.28 37.91
CA SER A 77 17.05 -3.87 38.85
C SER A 77 16.53 -2.82 39.82
#